data_AF-A0A6N7HLG3-F1
#
_entry.id   AF-A0A6N7HLG3-F1
#
_cell.length_a   1.000
_cell.length_b   1.000
_cell.length_c   1.000
_cell.angle_alpha   90.00
_cell.angle_beta   90.00
_cell.angle_gamma   90.00
#
_symmetry.space_group_name_H-M   'P 1'
#
loop_
_entity.id
_entity.type
_entity.pdbx_description
1 polymer ?
#
loop_
_entity_poly.entity_id
_entity_poly.type
_entity_poly.pdbx_seq_one_letter_code
_entity_poly.pdbx_strand_id
1 'polypeptide(L)'
;MSRPCIARERPSCCTRRGATTPDPLSGILHGTYAFLGVADFWSREWPAAGRGAELTYARTVRQLHVGLDILRESTDLTPTGSALVPALGAEISRLPVTGLAADIRRLADDLVAHHRALWRLRQVEPDPAEVAALADDWLRGGPVGSFAAPDDRATTTTAPGGDSPLFRLATAWVENPDAVRAAAADPIAFDARYPDADPLDAPLVAGDYAEAQTTRLAGCAPDENAWASLSVAHGRLCGDPARSPLATRPELVRAAWPQVAELTGAATNPLAELVSRYVAGTSTSDSMRR
;
A
#
# COMPACT_ATOMS: atom_id res chain seq x y z
N MET A 1 1.73 -64.28 -36.85
CA MET A 1 1.96 -63.05 -37.65
C MET A 1 2.10 -61.88 -36.69
N SER A 2 3.34 -61.46 -36.49
CA SER A 2 3.75 -60.42 -35.55
C SER A 2 3.39 -59.02 -36.06
N ARG A 3 2.96 -58.14 -35.16
CA ARG A 3 3.09 -56.68 -35.33
C ARG A 3 3.67 -56.10 -34.04
N PRO A 4 4.80 -55.38 -34.10
CA PRO A 4 5.47 -54.88 -32.90
C PRO A 4 4.80 -53.61 -32.37
N CYS A 5 4.70 -53.50 -31.05
CA CYS A 5 4.40 -52.25 -30.36
C CYS A 5 5.58 -51.29 -30.55
N ILE A 6 5.34 -50.19 -31.27
CA ILE A 6 6.29 -49.08 -31.35
C ILE A 6 6.17 -48.28 -30.05
N ALA A 7 7.19 -48.40 -29.20
CA ALA A 7 7.41 -47.48 -28.09
C ALA A 7 7.65 -46.07 -28.66
N ARG A 8 6.74 -45.14 -28.42
CA ARG A 8 7.02 -43.72 -28.64
C ARG A 8 7.83 -43.22 -27.46
N GLU A 9 9.14 -43.15 -27.64
CA GLU A 9 10.04 -42.35 -26.82
C GLU A 9 9.50 -40.91 -26.78
N ARG A 10 9.17 -40.43 -25.58
CA ARG A 10 8.89 -39.02 -25.36
C ARG A 10 10.23 -38.28 -25.41
N PRO A 11 10.40 -37.24 -26.24
CA PRO A 11 11.59 -36.42 -26.13
C PRO A 11 11.59 -35.72 -24.77
N SER A 12 12.52 -36.15 -23.93
CA SER A 12 13.00 -35.42 -22.76
C SER A 12 13.74 -34.18 -23.26
N CYS A 13 13.01 -33.11 -23.55
CA CYS A 13 13.61 -31.82 -23.87
C CYS A 13 12.63 -30.69 -23.60
N CYS A 14 12.37 -30.42 -22.32
CA CYS A 14 11.95 -29.12 -21.81
C CYS A 14 12.29 -29.07 -20.32
N THR A 15 13.59 -29.10 -20.00
CA THR A 15 14.05 -28.47 -18.76
C THR A 15 13.61 -27.02 -18.84
N ARG A 16 12.56 -26.70 -18.08
CA ARG A 16 12.05 -25.35 -17.85
C ARG A 16 13.25 -24.48 -17.49
N ARG A 17 13.76 -23.69 -18.47
CA ARG A 17 14.70 -22.60 -18.18
C ARG A 17 14.06 -21.81 -17.07
N GLY A 18 14.78 -21.61 -15.97
CA GLY A 18 14.32 -20.76 -14.88
C GLY A 18 13.80 -19.48 -15.49
N ALA A 19 12.54 -19.16 -15.23
CA ALA A 19 12.04 -17.83 -15.53
C ALA A 19 12.97 -16.89 -14.77
N THR A 20 13.84 -16.18 -15.48
CA THR A 20 14.54 -15.02 -14.93
C THR A 20 13.43 -14.16 -14.35
N THR A 21 13.37 -14.06 -13.03
CA THR A 21 12.46 -13.12 -12.37
C THR A 21 12.69 -11.77 -13.06
N PRO A 22 11.64 -11.16 -13.63
CA PRO A 22 11.81 -9.87 -14.30
C PRO A 22 12.50 -8.93 -13.32
N ASP A 23 13.54 -8.25 -13.79
CA ASP A 23 14.25 -7.27 -12.98
C ASP A 23 13.24 -6.22 -12.48
N PRO A 24 13.00 -6.14 -11.15
CA PRO A 24 12.03 -5.22 -10.58
C PRO A 24 12.30 -3.77 -11.01
N LEU A 25 13.57 -3.42 -11.21
CA LEU A 25 13.99 -2.08 -11.60
C LEU A 25 13.55 -1.74 -13.03
N SER A 26 13.68 -2.69 -13.95
CA SER A 26 13.20 -2.54 -15.32
C SER A 26 11.69 -2.36 -15.36
N GLY A 27 10.93 -3.12 -14.55
CA GLY A 27 9.48 -2.99 -14.44
C GLY A 27 9.06 -1.60 -13.95
N ILE A 28 9.72 -1.08 -12.92
CA ILE A 28 9.46 0.27 -12.38
C ILE A 28 9.78 1.32 -13.43
N LEU A 29 10.93 1.24 -14.10
CA LEU A 29 11.32 2.20 -15.14
C LEU A 29 10.29 2.27 -16.28
N HIS A 30 9.88 1.12 -16.81
CA HIS A 30 8.86 1.05 -17.85
C HIS A 30 7.50 1.57 -17.34
N GLY A 31 7.12 1.22 -16.12
CA GLY A 31 5.90 1.70 -15.47
C GLY A 31 5.87 3.23 -15.34
N THR A 32 6.95 3.82 -14.82
CA THR A 32 7.10 5.29 -14.70
C THR A 32 7.03 5.98 -16.05
N TYR A 33 7.71 5.44 -17.07
CA TYR A 33 7.64 5.99 -18.42
C TYR A 33 6.22 5.90 -19.01
N ALA A 34 5.53 4.77 -18.87
CA ALA A 34 4.17 4.60 -19.37
C ALA A 34 3.16 5.50 -18.66
N PHE A 35 3.25 5.62 -17.33
CA PHE A 35 2.35 6.44 -16.52
C PHE A 35 2.55 7.93 -16.76
N LEU A 36 3.69 8.37 -17.29
CA LEU A 36 3.90 9.75 -17.71
C LEU A 36 2.89 10.16 -18.80
N GLY A 37 2.64 9.28 -19.77
CA GLY A 37 1.61 9.50 -20.79
C GLY A 37 0.20 9.55 -20.22
N VAL A 38 -0.11 8.72 -19.22
CA VAL A 38 -1.40 8.74 -18.52
C VAL A 38 -1.59 10.05 -17.75
N ALA A 39 -0.54 10.52 -17.07
CA ALA A 39 -0.60 11.80 -16.34
C ALA A 39 -0.74 12.99 -17.30
N ASP A 40 -0.02 12.98 -18.43
CA ASP A 40 -0.13 14.02 -19.46
C ASP A 40 -1.50 14.01 -20.16
N PHE A 41 -2.12 12.84 -20.33
CA PHE A 41 -3.52 12.77 -20.78
C PHE A 41 -4.43 13.43 -19.76
N TRP A 42 -4.39 12.99 -18.50
CA TRP A 42 -5.30 13.50 -17.50
C TRP A 42 -5.08 14.97 -17.14
N SER A 43 -3.85 15.49 -17.24
CA SER A 43 -3.55 16.92 -17.00
C SER A 43 -4.38 17.85 -17.91
N ARG A 44 -4.72 17.37 -19.11
CA ARG A 44 -5.54 18.08 -20.11
C ARG A 44 -7.03 17.84 -19.94
N GLU A 45 -7.42 16.64 -19.53
CA GLU A 45 -8.83 16.21 -19.50
C GLU A 45 -9.55 16.53 -18.18
N TRP A 46 -8.84 16.47 -17.04
CA TRP A 46 -9.50 16.62 -15.73
C TRP A 46 -10.29 17.93 -15.54
N PRO A 47 -9.87 19.10 -16.08
CA PRO A 47 -10.63 20.34 -15.89
C PRO A 47 -12.05 20.29 -16.47
N ALA A 48 -12.26 19.49 -17.52
CA ALA A 48 -13.56 19.31 -18.15
C ALA A 48 -14.31 18.06 -17.64
N ALA A 49 -13.59 17.02 -17.22
CA ALA A 49 -14.15 15.74 -16.80
C ALA A 49 -14.59 15.68 -15.32
N GLY A 50 -14.19 16.64 -14.49
CA GLY A 50 -14.66 16.78 -13.12
C GLY A 50 -13.80 16.07 -12.06
N ARG A 51 -14.35 15.90 -10.86
CA ARG A 51 -13.58 15.55 -9.64
C ARG A 51 -12.97 14.14 -9.67
N GLY A 52 -13.65 13.16 -10.28
CA GLY A 52 -13.09 11.81 -10.44
C GLY A 52 -11.84 11.79 -11.34
N ALA A 53 -11.85 12.60 -12.41
CA ALA A 53 -10.69 12.79 -13.28
C ALA A 53 -9.58 13.58 -12.57
N GLU A 54 -9.94 14.59 -11.77
CA GLU A 54 -8.98 15.34 -10.94
C GLU A 54 -8.26 14.40 -9.95
N LEU A 55 -9.00 13.50 -9.30
CA LEU A 55 -8.44 12.47 -8.41
C LEU A 55 -7.54 11.49 -9.16
N THR A 56 -7.96 11.04 -10.34
CA THR A 56 -7.16 10.14 -11.18
C THR A 56 -5.83 10.78 -11.53
N TYR A 57 -5.85 12.04 -12.01
CA TYR A 57 -4.65 12.82 -12.30
C TYR A 57 -3.74 12.94 -11.06
N ALA A 58 -4.30 13.39 -9.93
CA ALA A 58 -3.55 13.58 -8.70
C ALA A 58 -2.86 12.29 -8.23
N ARG A 59 -3.58 11.17 -8.26
CA ARG A 59 -3.05 9.84 -7.91
C ARG A 59 -1.94 9.42 -8.88
N THR A 60 -2.14 9.57 -10.19
CA THR A 60 -1.13 9.20 -11.18
C THR A 60 0.16 10.00 -10.99
N VAL A 61 0.06 11.32 -10.79
CA VAL A 61 1.24 12.16 -10.53
C VAL A 61 1.93 11.73 -9.23
N ARG A 62 1.18 11.40 -8.18
CA ARG A 62 1.77 10.91 -6.93
C ARG A 62 2.49 9.58 -7.10
N GLN A 63 1.93 8.63 -7.87
CA GLN A 63 2.58 7.36 -8.20
C GLN A 63 3.87 7.56 -9.00
N LEU A 64 3.88 8.52 -9.94
CA LEU A 64 5.09 8.87 -10.70
C LEU A 64 6.22 9.36 -9.78
N HIS A 65 5.91 10.20 -8.80
CA HIS A 65 6.91 10.64 -7.82
C HIS A 65 7.45 9.47 -6.99
N VAL A 66 6.59 8.56 -6.51
CA VAL A 66 7.04 7.37 -5.78
C VAL A 66 7.95 6.49 -6.65
N GLY A 67 7.57 6.21 -7.90
CA GLY A 67 8.40 5.43 -8.82
C GLY A 67 9.74 6.11 -9.12
N LEU A 68 9.73 7.43 -9.30
CA LEU A 68 10.94 8.22 -9.54
C LEU A 68 11.90 8.20 -8.34
N ASP A 69 11.39 8.29 -7.12
CA ASP A 69 12.21 8.24 -5.91
C ASP A 69 12.88 6.86 -5.76
N ILE A 70 12.15 5.77 -6.01
CA ILE A 70 12.72 4.41 -6.05
C ILE A 70 13.82 4.30 -7.11
N LEU A 71 13.60 4.84 -8.30
CA LEU A 71 14.61 4.82 -9.38
C LEU A 71 15.86 5.63 -9.01
N ARG A 72 15.71 6.76 -8.30
CA ARG A 72 16.84 7.61 -7.88
C ARG A 72 17.69 6.96 -6.79
N GLU A 73 17.08 6.18 -5.92
CA GLU A 73 17.77 5.47 -4.83
C GLU A 73 18.44 4.17 -5.29
N SER A 74 18.11 3.68 -6.49
CA SER A 74 18.69 2.46 -7.04
C SER A 74 20.16 2.62 -7.44
N THR A 75 20.98 1.67 -7.02
CA THR A 75 22.40 1.56 -7.41
C THR A 75 22.61 0.64 -8.62
N ASP A 76 21.56 -0.04 -9.09
CA ASP A 76 21.62 -1.08 -10.12
C ASP A 76 21.26 -0.55 -11.54
N LEU A 77 21.17 0.78 -11.71
CA LEU A 77 20.89 1.38 -13.02
C LEU A 77 22.04 1.21 -14.00
N THR A 78 21.70 0.82 -15.23
CA THR A 78 22.64 0.91 -16.37
C THR A 78 23.00 2.37 -16.66
N PRO A 79 24.12 2.66 -17.36
CA PRO A 79 24.47 4.02 -17.75
C PRO A 79 23.35 4.76 -18.50
N THR A 80 22.60 4.06 -19.35
CA THR A 80 21.43 4.60 -20.04
C THR A 80 20.30 4.92 -19.06
N GLY A 81 20.02 4.02 -18.11
CA GLY A 81 19.04 4.26 -17.05
C GLY A 81 19.40 5.47 -16.19
N SER A 82 20.66 5.61 -15.80
CA SER A 82 21.17 6.76 -15.03
C SER A 82 21.01 8.09 -15.76
N ALA A 83 21.07 8.10 -17.10
CA ALA A 83 20.80 9.30 -17.91
C ALA A 83 19.29 9.57 -18.09
N LEU A 84 18.48 8.52 -18.19
CA LEU A 84 17.03 8.63 -18.40
C LEU A 84 16.27 9.10 -17.16
N VAL A 85 16.63 8.61 -15.97
CA VAL A 85 15.92 8.93 -14.71
C VAL A 85 15.86 10.45 -14.42
N PRO A 86 16.95 11.22 -14.58
CA PRO A 86 16.88 12.68 -14.48
C PRO A 86 15.94 13.33 -15.50
N ALA A 87 15.91 12.85 -16.75
CA ALA A 87 15.02 13.37 -17.78
C ALA A 87 13.54 13.09 -17.45
N LEU A 88 13.22 11.89 -16.97
CA LEU A 88 11.89 11.57 -16.44
C LEU A 88 11.51 12.50 -15.29
N GLY A 89 12.44 12.75 -14.36
CA GLY A 89 12.21 13.67 -13.25
C GLY A 89 11.91 15.10 -13.71
N ALA A 90 12.56 15.58 -14.77
CA ALA A 90 12.28 16.89 -15.34
C ALA A 90 10.87 16.97 -15.96
N GLU A 91 10.42 15.94 -16.67
CA GLU A 91 9.06 15.89 -17.22
C GLU A 91 7.99 15.76 -16.13
N ILE A 92 8.21 14.90 -15.13
CA ILE A 92 7.30 14.75 -13.99
C ILE A 92 7.14 16.08 -13.24
N SER A 93 8.22 16.84 -13.07
CA SER A 93 8.20 18.15 -12.39
C SER A 93 7.37 19.21 -13.13
N ARG A 94 7.07 19.01 -14.42
CA ARG A 94 6.21 19.91 -15.21
C ARG A 94 4.73 19.63 -15.05
N LEU A 95 4.34 18.51 -14.43
CA LEU A 95 2.94 18.16 -14.20
C LEU A 95 2.39 18.99 -13.03
N PRO A 96 1.48 19.96 -13.27
CA PRO A 96 1.04 20.88 -12.21
C PRO A 96 0.14 20.16 -11.21
N VAL A 97 0.46 20.26 -9.90
CA VAL A 97 -0.39 19.75 -8.80
C VAL A 97 -0.86 20.84 -7.83
N THR A 98 -0.31 22.05 -7.96
CA THR A 98 -0.61 23.20 -7.09
C THR A 98 -2.04 23.70 -7.25
N GLY A 99 -2.62 23.57 -8.45
CA GLY A 99 -4.00 23.96 -8.76
C GLY A 99 -5.07 22.96 -8.31
N LEU A 100 -4.68 21.79 -7.82
CA LEU A 100 -5.65 20.75 -7.40
C LEU A 100 -6.30 21.10 -6.06
N ALA A 101 -7.50 20.61 -5.83
CA ALA A 101 -8.14 20.74 -4.54
C ALA A 101 -7.35 19.99 -3.43
N ALA A 102 -7.35 20.55 -2.22
CA ALA A 102 -6.54 20.02 -1.11
C ALA A 102 -7.01 18.63 -0.67
N ASP A 103 -8.31 18.38 -0.68
CA ASP A 103 -8.91 17.08 -0.38
C ASP A 103 -8.56 16.03 -1.43
N ILE A 104 -8.50 16.42 -2.72
CA ILE A 104 -8.06 15.56 -3.81
C ILE A 104 -6.59 15.15 -3.64
N ARG A 105 -5.70 16.10 -3.34
CA ARG A 105 -4.27 15.78 -3.08
C ARG A 105 -4.12 14.83 -1.90
N ARG A 106 -4.82 15.10 -0.79
CA ARG A 106 -4.82 14.24 0.40
C ARG A 106 -5.26 12.82 0.05
N LEU A 107 -6.38 12.69 -0.67
CA LEU A 107 -6.93 11.38 -1.04
C LEU A 107 -6.01 10.64 -2.02
N ALA A 108 -5.38 11.35 -2.95
CA ALA A 108 -4.35 10.77 -3.82
C ALA A 108 -3.16 10.23 -3.03
N ASP A 109 -2.66 10.97 -2.04
CA ASP A 109 -1.61 10.49 -1.14
C ASP A 109 -2.05 9.24 -0.36
N ASP A 110 -3.28 9.24 0.17
CA ASP A 110 -3.84 8.10 0.92
C ASP A 110 -3.95 6.85 0.04
N LEU A 111 -4.43 7.00 -1.19
CA LEU A 111 -4.56 5.91 -2.15
C LEU A 111 -3.21 5.32 -2.56
N VAL A 112 -2.17 6.16 -2.71
CA VAL A 112 -0.82 5.70 -3.02
C VAL A 112 -0.18 5.01 -1.81
N ALA A 113 -0.37 5.54 -0.60
CA ALA A 113 0.07 4.90 0.64
C ALA A 113 -0.62 3.54 0.84
N HIS A 114 -1.93 3.47 0.62
CA HIS A 114 -2.71 2.24 0.69
C HIS A 114 -2.21 1.21 -0.33
N HIS A 115 -2.01 1.63 -1.58
CA HIS A 115 -1.49 0.76 -2.63
C HIS A 115 -0.11 0.20 -2.26
N ARG A 116 0.79 1.02 -1.71
CA ARG A 116 2.10 0.58 -1.24
C ARG A 116 1.97 -0.42 -0.09
N ALA A 117 1.14 -0.14 0.92
CA ALA A 117 0.90 -1.04 2.04
C ALA A 117 0.38 -2.40 1.56
N LEU A 118 -0.60 -2.40 0.65
CA LEU A 118 -1.17 -3.61 0.06
C LEU A 118 -0.15 -4.40 -0.77
N TRP A 119 0.69 -3.72 -1.56
CA TRP A 119 1.78 -4.36 -2.28
C TRP A 119 2.73 -5.07 -1.32
N ARG A 120 3.15 -4.41 -0.23
CA ARG A 120 4.05 -5.02 0.77
C ARG A 120 3.42 -6.24 1.43
N LEU A 121 2.17 -6.12 1.87
CA LEU A 121 1.41 -7.22 2.49
C LEU A 121 1.31 -8.46 1.59
N ARG A 122 1.34 -8.27 0.26
CA ARG A 122 1.24 -9.35 -0.72
C ARG A 122 2.57 -9.89 -1.23
N GLN A 123 3.61 -9.07 -1.24
CA GLN A 123 4.84 -9.36 -1.97
C GLN A 123 6.08 -9.47 -1.07
N VAL A 124 5.98 -9.05 0.19
CA VAL A 124 7.09 -9.08 1.14
C VAL A 124 6.79 -10.14 2.19
N GLU A 125 7.63 -11.17 2.23
CA GLU A 125 7.71 -12.11 3.34
C GLU A 125 8.73 -11.57 4.36
N PRO A 126 8.33 -11.20 5.58
CA PRO A 126 9.26 -10.67 6.58
C PRO A 126 10.26 -11.75 7.04
N ASP A 127 11.48 -11.33 7.39
CA ASP A 127 12.45 -12.24 8.04
C ASP A 127 11.87 -12.74 9.39
N PRO A 128 11.76 -14.06 9.62
CA PRO A 128 11.29 -14.60 10.89
C PRO A 128 12.03 -14.04 12.12
N ALA A 129 13.31 -13.69 12.01
CA ALA A 129 14.07 -13.08 13.10
C ALA A 129 13.59 -11.65 13.40
N GLU A 130 13.27 -10.85 12.38
CA GLU A 130 12.68 -9.51 12.57
C GLU A 130 11.27 -9.60 13.15
N VAL A 131 10.49 -10.60 12.74
CA VAL A 131 9.14 -10.85 13.29
C VAL A 131 9.22 -11.13 14.78
N ALA A 132 10.10 -12.04 15.20
CA ALA A 132 10.30 -12.39 16.61
C ALA A 132 10.79 -11.16 17.41
N ALA A 133 11.75 -10.39 16.88
CA ALA A 133 12.25 -9.19 17.53
C ALA A 133 11.14 -8.12 17.72
N LEU A 134 10.30 -7.90 16.70
CA LEU A 134 9.14 -7.00 16.82
C LEU A 134 8.16 -7.50 17.88
N ALA A 135 7.85 -8.80 17.90
CA ALA A 135 6.93 -9.38 18.88
C ALA A 135 7.45 -9.19 20.32
N ASP A 136 8.74 -9.42 20.56
CA ASP A 136 9.38 -9.21 21.85
C ASP A 136 9.37 -7.75 22.30
N ASP A 137 9.65 -6.81 21.39
CA ASP A 137 9.58 -5.36 21.65
C ASP A 137 8.12 -4.93 21.96
N TRP A 138 7.17 -5.47 21.19
CA TRP A 138 5.74 -5.21 21.38
C TRP A 138 5.31 -5.64 22.78
N LEU A 139 5.60 -6.87 23.18
CA LEU A 139 5.25 -7.42 24.50
C LEU A 139 5.91 -6.67 25.66
N ARG A 140 7.11 -6.10 25.46
CA ARG A 140 7.81 -5.32 26.49
C ARG A 140 7.25 -3.92 26.72
N GLY A 141 6.28 -3.46 25.94
CA GLY A 141 5.67 -2.14 26.12
C GLY A 141 6.52 -0.96 25.59
N GLY A 142 7.71 -1.24 25.06
CA GLY A 142 8.62 -0.20 24.56
C GLY A 142 8.20 0.35 23.20
N PRO A 143 8.70 1.54 22.80
CA PRO A 143 8.75 1.90 21.40
C PRO A 143 9.61 0.86 20.69
N VAL A 144 9.09 0.33 19.59
CA VAL A 144 9.81 -0.67 18.81
C VAL A 144 11.05 -0.01 18.23
N GLY A 145 12.19 -0.71 18.27
CA GLY A 145 13.47 -0.18 17.81
C GLY A 145 13.44 0.31 16.36
N SER A 146 14.40 1.17 15.98
CA SER A 146 14.54 1.60 14.59
C SER A 146 14.84 0.37 13.72
N PHE A 147 13.89 0.00 12.87
CA PHE A 147 14.14 -0.99 11.83
C PHE A 147 15.15 -0.44 10.85
N ALA A 148 16.01 -1.32 10.30
CA ALA A 148 16.74 -0.98 9.10
C ALA A 148 15.74 -0.55 8.01
N ALA A 149 16.17 0.37 7.13
CA ALA A 149 15.36 0.74 5.97
C ALA A 149 14.94 -0.56 5.25
N PRO A 150 13.66 -0.69 4.86
CA PRO A 150 13.16 -1.93 4.28
C PRO A 150 13.99 -2.32 3.06
N ASP A 151 14.49 -3.57 3.01
CA ASP A 151 15.03 -4.11 1.78
C ASP A 151 13.83 -4.41 0.85
N ASP A 152 13.59 -3.55 -0.13
CA ASP A 152 12.47 -3.67 -1.08
C ASP A 152 12.71 -4.80 -2.12
N ARG A 153 13.71 -5.66 -1.91
CA ARG A 153 13.93 -6.90 -2.67
C ARG A 153 12.85 -7.94 -2.40
N ALA A 154 11.66 -7.70 -2.93
CA ALA A 154 10.56 -8.65 -2.93
C ALA A 154 10.83 -9.82 -3.89
N THR A 155 10.55 -11.05 -3.44
CA THR A 155 10.32 -12.20 -4.31
C THR A 155 8.97 -12.03 -5.00
N THR A 156 8.99 -11.51 -6.22
CA THR A 156 7.78 -11.19 -6.99
C THR A 156 6.93 -12.44 -7.23
N THR A 157 5.74 -12.49 -6.64
CA THR A 157 4.72 -13.47 -7.02
C THR A 157 3.37 -12.75 -7.08
N THR A 158 3.01 -12.32 -8.28
CA THR A 158 1.64 -12.13 -8.83
C THR A 158 1.51 -10.82 -9.64
N ALA A 159 0.73 -10.91 -10.72
CA ALA A 159 0.49 -9.92 -11.77
C ALA A 159 -0.18 -8.62 -11.26
N PRO A 160 -0.10 -7.50 -12.01
CA PRO A 160 -0.80 -6.28 -11.67
C PRO A 160 -2.31 -6.47 -11.85
N GLY A 161 -3.06 -6.35 -10.74
CA GLY A 161 -4.52 -6.29 -10.74
C GLY A 161 -5.03 -4.88 -11.07
N GLY A 162 -6.27 -4.79 -11.57
CA GLY A 162 -6.94 -3.55 -11.97
C GLY A 162 -7.16 -2.52 -10.84
N ASP A 163 -8.06 -1.56 -11.07
CA ASP A 163 -8.32 -0.50 -10.10
C ASP A 163 -8.72 -1.06 -8.72
N SER A 164 -8.03 -0.59 -7.68
CA SER A 164 -8.29 -0.97 -6.29
C SER A 164 -9.74 -0.63 -5.91
N PRO A 165 -10.45 -1.48 -5.15
CA PRO A 165 -11.78 -1.16 -4.65
C PRO A 165 -11.84 0.17 -3.88
N LEU A 166 -10.80 0.49 -3.11
CA LEU A 166 -10.68 1.78 -2.42
C LEU A 166 -10.61 2.96 -3.40
N PHE A 167 -9.96 2.81 -4.55
CA PHE A 167 -9.94 3.85 -5.58
C PHE A 167 -11.33 4.10 -6.17
N ARG A 168 -12.10 3.03 -6.46
CA ARG A 168 -13.49 3.18 -6.93
C ARG A 168 -14.35 3.90 -5.89
N LEU A 169 -14.21 3.54 -4.61
CA LEU A 169 -14.91 4.19 -3.50
C LEU A 169 -14.51 5.67 -3.37
N ALA A 170 -13.21 5.98 -3.47
CA ALA A 170 -12.68 7.33 -3.43
C ALA A 170 -13.19 8.19 -4.60
N THR A 171 -13.27 7.64 -5.81
CA THR A 171 -13.87 8.31 -6.98
C THR A 171 -15.35 8.60 -6.73
N ALA A 172 -16.12 7.62 -6.25
CA ALA A 172 -17.52 7.83 -5.90
C ALA A 172 -17.70 8.87 -4.78
N TRP A 173 -16.80 8.89 -3.80
CA TRP A 173 -16.81 9.86 -2.70
C TRP A 173 -16.63 11.29 -3.19
N VAL A 174 -15.66 11.54 -4.09
CA VAL A 174 -15.39 12.90 -4.59
C VAL A 174 -16.49 13.39 -5.54
N GLU A 175 -17.27 12.48 -6.13
CA GLU A 175 -18.42 12.80 -6.98
C GLU A 175 -19.70 13.02 -6.16
N ASN A 176 -20.00 12.16 -5.19
CA ASN A 176 -21.21 12.23 -4.38
C ASN A 176 -21.02 11.60 -2.98
N PRO A 177 -20.50 12.36 -2.00
CA PRO A 177 -20.22 11.82 -0.67
C PRO A 177 -21.50 11.46 0.10
N ASP A 178 -22.63 12.14 -0.16
CA ASP A 178 -23.92 11.81 0.46
C ASP A 178 -24.42 10.43 0.03
N ALA A 179 -24.26 10.07 -1.25
CA ALA A 179 -24.64 8.76 -1.76
C ALA A 179 -23.78 7.63 -1.19
N VAL A 180 -22.47 7.87 -1.00
CA VAL A 180 -21.59 6.91 -0.33
C VAL A 180 -21.98 6.72 1.13
N ARG A 181 -22.23 7.82 1.87
CA ARG A 181 -22.67 7.76 3.27
C ARG A 181 -24.01 7.04 3.44
N ALA A 182 -24.98 7.31 2.57
CA ALA A 182 -26.26 6.63 2.58
C ALA A 182 -26.12 5.13 2.30
N ALA A 183 -25.28 4.75 1.34
CA ALA A 183 -25.02 3.34 1.03
C ALA A 183 -24.30 2.62 2.19
N ALA A 184 -23.35 3.27 2.87
CA ALA A 184 -22.56 2.67 3.95
C ALA A 184 -23.41 2.28 5.18
N ALA A 185 -24.61 2.84 5.32
CA ALA A 185 -25.55 2.47 6.38
C ALA A 185 -26.25 1.10 6.16
N ASP A 186 -26.19 0.56 4.94
CA ASP A 186 -26.77 -0.75 4.58
C ASP A 186 -25.73 -1.59 3.82
N PRO A 187 -25.14 -2.61 4.46
CA PRO A 187 -24.12 -3.46 3.82
C PRO A 187 -24.56 -4.11 2.50
N ILE A 188 -25.85 -4.45 2.34
CA ILE A 188 -26.35 -5.09 1.11
C ILE A 188 -26.42 -4.06 -0.02
N ALA A 189 -26.93 -2.86 0.27
CA ALA A 189 -26.97 -1.78 -0.71
C ALA A 189 -25.56 -1.27 -1.08
N PHE A 190 -24.64 -1.29 -0.12
CA PHE A 190 -23.24 -0.93 -0.34
C PHE A 190 -22.56 -1.90 -1.31
N ASP A 191 -22.60 -3.20 -1.04
CA ASP A 191 -21.97 -4.23 -1.88
C ASP A 191 -22.52 -4.23 -3.32
N ALA A 192 -23.84 -4.05 -3.47
CA ALA A 192 -24.48 -3.95 -4.78
C ALA A 192 -23.97 -2.75 -5.61
N ARG A 193 -23.60 -1.65 -4.94
CA ARG A 193 -23.16 -0.40 -5.60
C ARG A 193 -21.65 -0.30 -5.76
N TYR A 194 -20.91 -0.83 -4.81
CA TYR A 194 -19.46 -0.78 -4.72
C TYR A 194 -18.92 -2.19 -4.47
N PRO A 195 -19.01 -3.09 -5.48
CA PRO A 195 -18.56 -4.46 -5.31
C PRO A 195 -17.08 -4.49 -4.88
N ASP A 196 -16.73 -5.44 -4.02
CA ASP A 196 -15.38 -5.65 -3.46
C ASP A 196 -14.84 -4.50 -2.59
N ALA A 197 -15.58 -3.40 -2.44
CA ALA A 197 -15.21 -2.31 -1.52
C ALA A 197 -15.74 -2.62 -0.12
N ASP A 198 -15.03 -2.15 0.89
CA ASP A 198 -15.44 -2.31 2.28
C ASP A 198 -16.13 -1.03 2.77
N PRO A 199 -17.36 -1.10 3.29
CA PRO A 199 -18.03 0.08 3.87
C PRO A 199 -17.22 0.73 5.01
N LEU A 200 -16.34 -0.03 5.68
CA LEU A 200 -15.45 0.48 6.73
C LEU A 200 -14.31 1.37 6.19
N ASP A 201 -14.16 1.48 4.86
CA ASP A 201 -13.26 2.45 4.23
C ASP A 201 -13.91 3.82 3.96
N ALA A 202 -15.22 3.97 4.17
CA ALA A 202 -15.91 5.25 3.99
C ALA A 202 -15.32 6.38 4.88
N PRO A 203 -15.01 6.15 6.18
CA PRO A 203 -14.34 7.17 6.99
C PRO A 203 -12.93 7.51 6.48
N LEU A 204 -12.20 6.53 5.94
CA LEU A 204 -10.85 6.76 5.38
C LEU A 204 -10.90 7.72 4.18
N VAL A 205 -11.80 7.47 3.21
CA VAL A 205 -11.93 8.37 2.04
C VAL A 205 -12.48 9.75 2.44
N ALA A 206 -13.33 9.80 3.48
CA ALA A 206 -13.82 11.04 4.08
C ALA A 206 -12.71 11.87 4.75
N GLY A 207 -11.60 11.24 5.12
CA GLY A 207 -10.52 11.85 5.90
C GLY A 207 -10.74 11.82 7.41
N ASP A 208 -11.72 11.04 7.89
CA ASP A 208 -11.89 10.74 9.31
C ASP A 208 -11.03 9.52 9.68
N TYR A 209 -9.74 9.79 9.87
CA TYR A 209 -8.75 8.75 10.17
C TYR A 209 -8.95 8.12 11.54
N ALA A 210 -9.49 8.87 12.51
CA ALA A 210 -9.74 8.38 13.86
C ALA A 210 -10.88 7.35 13.86
N GLU A 211 -11.97 7.65 13.16
CA GLU A 211 -13.06 6.70 12.96
C GLU A 211 -12.61 5.49 12.13
N ALA A 212 -11.87 5.71 11.02
CA ALA A 212 -11.33 4.63 10.20
C ALA A 212 -10.45 3.68 11.04
N GLN A 213 -9.53 4.21 11.83
CA GLN A 213 -8.66 3.41 12.69
C GLN A 213 -9.46 2.66 13.77
N THR A 214 -10.38 3.34 14.46
CA THR A 214 -11.16 2.74 15.56
C THR A 214 -12.01 1.58 15.05
N THR A 215 -12.72 1.78 13.95
CA THR A 215 -13.57 0.77 13.33
C THR A 215 -12.75 -0.43 12.86
N ARG A 216 -11.56 -0.20 12.29
CA ARG A 216 -10.64 -1.28 11.87
C ARG A 216 -10.08 -2.06 13.05
N LEU A 217 -9.78 -1.40 14.16
CA LEU A 217 -9.29 -2.06 15.38
C LEU A 217 -10.37 -2.83 16.15
N ALA A 218 -11.64 -2.44 15.99
CA ALA A 218 -12.77 -3.14 16.60
C ALA A 218 -13.16 -4.44 15.86
N GLY A 219 -12.75 -4.58 14.60
CA GLY A 219 -12.97 -5.78 13.80
C GLY A 219 -12.12 -6.98 14.24
N CYS A 220 -12.54 -8.18 13.82
CA CYS A 220 -11.73 -9.38 13.90
C CYS A 220 -10.52 -9.32 12.95
N ALA A 221 -9.62 -10.30 13.03
CA ALA A 221 -8.41 -10.47 12.20
C ALA A 221 -8.50 -9.76 10.82
N PRO A 222 -7.77 -8.64 10.61
CA PRO A 222 -7.92 -7.86 9.39
C PRO A 222 -7.41 -8.65 8.19
N ASP A 223 -8.15 -8.60 7.07
CA ASP A 223 -7.62 -9.02 5.78
C ASP A 223 -6.57 -8.01 5.26
N GLU A 224 -5.98 -8.28 4.09
CA GLU A 224 -4.92 -7.44 3.54
C GLU A 224 -5.37 -6.00 3.22
N ASN A 225 -6.60 -5.80 2.76
CA ASN A 225 -7.13 -4.45 2.51
C ASN A 225 -7.38 -3.74 3.83
N ALA A 226 -7.93 -4.43 4.82
CA ALA A 226 -8.15 -3.88 6.15
C ALA A 226 -6.83 -3.46 6.83
N TRP A 227 -5.75 -4.25 6.68
CA TRP A 227 -4.41 -3.88 7.13
C TRP A 227 -3.86 -2.65 6.38
N ALA A 228 -4.05 -2.58 5.06
CA ALA A 228 -3.61 -1.44 4.27
C ALA A 228 -4.35 -0.16 4.66
N SER A 229 -5.67 -0.20 4.81
CA SER A 229 -6.49 0.92 5.28
C SER A 229 -6.13 1.35 6.70
N LEU A 230 -5.90 0.40 7.60
CA LEU A 230 -5.43 0.67 8.96
C LEU A 230 -4.06 1.35 8.95
N SER A 231 -3.13 0.90 8.11
CA SER A 231 -1.80 1.48 7.93
C SER A 231 -1.87 2.96 7.49
N VAL A 232 -2.75 3.29 6.53
CA VAL A 232 -2.95 4.68 6.09
C VAL A 232 -3.59 5.53 7.19
N ALA A 233 -4.69 5.07 7.79
CA ALA A 233 -5.37 5.79 8.87
C ALA A 233 -4.41 6.07 10.04
N HIS A 234 -3.65 5.06 10.45
CA HIS A 234 -2.66 5.16 11.49
C HIS A 234 -1.52 6.13 11.13
N GLY A 235 -0.98 6.03 9.91
CA GLY A 235 0.05 6.94 9.43
C GLY A 235 -0.38 8.41 9.43
N ARG A 236 -1.67 8.71 9.24
CA ARG A 236 -2.21 10.07 9.32
C ARG A 236 -2.40 10.58 10.75
N LEU A 237 -2.55 9.69 11.72
CA LEU A 237 -2.69 10.01 13.15
C LEU A 237 -1.36 10.02 13.91
N CYS A 238 -0.33 9.37 13.36
CA CYS A 238 1.01 9.35 13.95
C CYS A 238 1.66 10.73 13.93
N GLY A 239 2.29 11.12 15.03
CA GLY A 239 3.13 12.33 15.07
C GLY A 239 4.41 12.19 14.22
N ASP A 240 4.96 10.98 14.15
CA ASP A 240 6.09 10.62 13.30
C ASP A 240 5.82 9.25 12.63
N PRO A 241 5.19 9.23 11.44
CA PRO A 241 4.83 8.00 10.75
C PRO A 241 6.05 7.14 10.40
N ALA A 242 7.22 7.74 10.20
CA ALA A 242 8.45 7.02 9.87
C ALA A 242 8.94 6.11 11.02
N ARG A 243 8.49 6.38 12.25
CA ARG A 243 8.79 5.54 13.42
C ARG A 243 7.78 4.43 13.66
N SER A 244 6.61 4.47 13.02
CA SER A 244 5.59 3.45 13.22
C SER A 244 5.83 2.26 12.28
N PRO A 245 6.03 1.03 12.81
CA PRO A 245 6.13 -0.15 11.96
C PRO A 245 4.83 -0.43 11.22
N LEU A 246 3.67 -0.04 11.77
CA LEU A 246 2.39 -0.22 11.08
C LEU A 246 2.26 0.70 9.86
N ALA A 247 2.81 1.92 9.92
CA ALA A 247 2.80 2.85 8.80
C ALA A 247 3.85 2.51 7.72
N THR A 248 4.98 1.92 8.10
CA THR A 248 6.14 1.71 7.20
C THR A 248 6.30 0.27 6.73
N ARG A 249 5.99 -0.71 7.59
CA ARG A 249 6.18 -2.15 7.40
C ARG A 249 4.95 -2.95 7.89
N PRO A 250 3.74 -2.69 7.35
CA PRO A 250 2.51 -3.36 7.80
C PRO A 250 2.58 -4.89 7.70
N GLU A 251 3.36 -5.43 6.76
CA GLU A 251 3.63 -6.87 6.63
C GLU A 251 4.32 -7.47 7.86
N LEU A 252 5.23 -6.72 8.49
CA LEU A 252 5.96 -7.16 9.67
C LEU A 252 5.04 -7.18 10.90
N VAL A 253 4.21 -6.14 11.03
CA VAL A 253 3.18 -6.07 12.08
C VAL A 253 2.16 -7.19 11.93
N ARG A 254 1.67 -7.43 10.70
CA ARG A 254 0.75 -8.54 10.41
C ARG A 254 1.36 -9.90 10.78
N ALA A 255 2.64 -10.11 10.49
CA ALA A 255 3.33 -11.37 10.79
C ALA A 255 3.58 -11.57 12.31
N ALA A 256 3.86 -10.51 13.05
CA ALA A 256 4.09 -10.57 14.51
C ALA A 256 2.78 -10.68 15.31
N TRP A 257 1.67 -10.14 14.77
CA TRP A 257 0.40 -10.03 15.49
C TRP A 257 -0.13 -11.36 16.06
N PRO A 258 -0.14 -12.49 15.35
CA PRO A 258 -0.61 -13.77 15.90
C PRO A 258 0.17 -14.22 17.14
N GLN A 259 1.49 -14.05 17.15
CA GLN A 259 2.35 -14.42 18.29
C GLN A 259 2.02 -13.58 19.52
N VAL A 260 1.83 -12.27 19.33
CA VAL A 260 1.47 -11.36 20.42
C VAL A 260 0.06 -11.63 20.93
N ALA A 261 -0.91 -11.82 20.02
CA ALA A 261 -2.30 -12.11 20.38
C ALA A 261 -2.45 -13.42 21.16
N GLU A 262 -1.66 -14.44 20.83
CA GLU A 262 -1.62 -15.70 21.58
C GLU A 262 -1.10 -15.49 23.02
N LEU A 263 -0.04 -14.69 23.18
CA LEU A 263 0.62 -14.48 24.48
C LEU A 263 -0.11 -13.49 25.40
N THR A 264 -0.80 -12.48 24.86
CA THR A 264 -1.56 -11.50 25.67
C THR A 264 -3.01 -11.93 25.94
N GLY A 265 -3.53 -12.88 25.17
CA GLY A 265 -4.89 -13.41 25.28
C GLY A 265 -5.98 -12.44 24.82
N ALA A 266 -7.19 -12.96 24.62
CA ALA A 266 -8.32 -12.23 24.01
C ALA A 266 -8.86 -11.02 24.79
N ALA A 267 -8.49 -10.87 26.06
CA ALA A 267 -8.94 -9.74 26.90
C ALA A 267 -8.22 -8.42 26.56
N THR A 268 -7.07 -8.51 25.88
CA THR A 268 -6.32 -7.35 25.38
C THR A 268 -6.52 -7.23 23.89
N ASN A 269 -6.66 -6.00 23.37
CA ASN A 269 -6.52 -5.74 21.94
C ASN A 269 -5.08 -5.26 21.71
N PRO A 270 -4.11 -6.18 21.52
CA PRO A 270 -2.70 -5.82 21.45
C PRO A 270 -2.43 -4.87 20.29
N LEU A 271 -3.22 -4.95 19.20
CA LEU A 271 -3.06 -4.09 18.04
C LEU A 271 -3.49 -2.65 18.34
N ALA A 272 -4.59 -2.46 19.08
CA ALA A 272 -4.97 -1.15 19.59
C ALA A 272 -3.91 -0.57 20.54
N GLU A 273 -3.30 -1.41 21.38
CA GLU A 273 -2.20 -1.00 22.25
C GLU A 273 -0.99 -0.54 21.43
N LEU A 274 -0.55 -1.31 20.44
CA LEU A 274 0.57 -0.93 19.55
C LEU A 274 0.32 0.42 18.89
N VAL A 275 -0.86 0.58 18.27
CA VAL A 275 -1.27 1.82 17.61
C VAL A 275 -1.22 3.00 18.58
N SER A 276 -1.70 2.82 19.81
CA SER A 276 -1.74 3.88 20.81
C SER A 276 -0.36 4.44 21.16
N ARG A 277 0.73 3.67 21.00
CA ARG A 277 2.11 4.10 21.32
C ARG A 277 2.67 5.15 20.36
N TYR A 278 2.12 5.25 19.14
CA TYR A 278 2.64 6.11 18.07
C TYR A 278 1.72 7.30 17.73
N VAL A 279 0.49 7.31 18.24
CA VAL A 279 -0.40 8.49 18.16
C VAL A 279 0.12 9.55 19.13
N ALA A 280 0.20 10.81 18.67
CA ALA A 280 0.76 11.89 19.47
C ALA A 280 0.06 12.04 20.85
N GLY A 281 0.85 12.08 21.94
CA GLY A 281 0.36 12.42 23.29
C GLY A 281 0.26 11.29 24.31
N THR A 282 0.62 10.05 23.97
CA THR A 282 0.54 8.89 24.90
C THR A 282 1.89 8.34 25.34
N SER A 283 3.02 8.88 24.87
CA SER A 283 4.32 8.49 25.42
C SER A 283 4.52 9.13 26.79
N THR A 284 4.01 8.46 27.82
CA THR A 284 4.39 8.63 29.23
C THR A 284 5.89 8.41 29.48
N SER A 285 6.68 8.09 28.45
CA SER A 285 8.13 7.88 28.57
C SER A 285 8.97 9.14 28.39
N ASP A 286 8.42 10.27 27.90
CA ASP A 286 9.20 11.50 27.73
C ASP A 286 9.28 12.37 29.01
N SER A 287 8.52 12.01 30.05
CA SER A 287 8.53 12.69 31.35
C SER A 287 9.50 12.08 32.39
N MET A 288 10.23 11.00 32.06
CA MET A 288 11.22 10.39 32.98
C MET A 288 12.69 10.51 32.53
N ARG A 289 12.99 11.30 31.48
CA ARG A 289 14.38 11.60 31.06
C ARG A 289 14.70 13.10 31.09
N ARG A 290 14.32 13.79 32.17
CA ARG A 290 14.92 15.07 32.55
C ARG A 290 15.30 15.06 34.01
#